data_AF-A0A7K4HG65-F1
#
_entry.id   AF-A0A7K4HG65-F1
#
_cell.length_a   1.000
_cell.length_b   1.000
_cell.length_c   1.000
_cell.angle_alpha   90.00
_cell.angle_beta   90.00
_cell.angle_gamma   90.00
#
_symmetry.space_group_name_H-M   'P 1'
#
loop_
_entity.id
_entity.type
_entity.pdbx_description
1 polymer ?
#
loop_
_entity_poly.entity_id
_entity_poly.type
_entity_poly.pdbx_seq_one_letter_code
_entity_poly.pdbx_strand_id
1 'polypeptide(L)'
;MTNQKKSSFDISSELESELFAIVNTIMTLNKKYQSGNLKENFFQRSIKSAMNDLLKINLSLNKNSIELSKFLAKMNITEDYYKAIDIINKISSLNFSPNQFSKSTSSSILEIPRLTSEITSSFITLMDALKLESFDNNEIIFDLIKDLKKNFDRFPGLELSKIKLSKIYQEFLKNGEEIVSHKKFRDSLADDLYEVFKDFNEKLNL
;
A
#
# COMPACT_ATOMS: atom_id res chain seq x y z
N MET A 1 -14.09 -27.23 -22.58
CA MET A 1 -14.62 -28.11 -21.51
C MET A 1 -14.49 -27.37 -20.18
N THR A 2 -15.65 -27.10 -19.57
CA THR A 2 -15.90 -26.77 -18.14
C THR A 2 -15.02 -25.72 -17.43
N ASN A 3 -15.48 -24.46 -17.49
CA ASN A 3 -15.31 -23.48 -16.40
C ASN A 3 -16.09 -24.00 -15.18
N GLN A 4 -15.44 -24.73 -14.28
CA GLN A 4 -16.02 -25.05 -12.98
C GLN A 4 -15.96 -23.81 -12.09
N LYS A 5 -17.14 -23.33 -11.69
CA LYS A 5 -17.30 -22.33 -10.63
C LYS A 5 -16.72 -22.94 -9.35
N LYS A 6 -15.53 -22.49 -8.90
CA LYS A 6 -14.94 -22.92 -7.61
C LYS A 6 -15.99 -22.72 -6.51
N SER A 7 -16.18 -23.73 -5.65
CA SER A 7 -17.11 -23.62 -4.53
C SER A 7 -16.54 -22.66 -3.48
N SER A 8 -17.40 -22.04 -2.68
CA SER A 8 -16.97 -21.17 -1.57
C SER A 8 -16.08 -21.91 -0.55
N PHE A 9 -16.24 -23.22 -0.44
CA PHE A 9 -15.42 -24.10 0.40
C PHE A 9 -13.99 -24.23 -0.14
N ASP A 10 -13.82 -24.41 -1.46
CA ASP A 10 -12.50 -24.53 -2.09
C ASP A 10 -11.69 -23.24 -1.96
N ILE A 11 -12.36 -22.09 -2.12
CA ILE A 11 -11.75 -20.76 -1.95
C ILE A 11 -11.30 -20.55 -0.49
N SER A 12 -12.11 -20.97 0.49
CA SER A 12 -11.74 -20.91 1.91
C SER A 12 -10.51 -21.75 2.20
N SER A 13 -10.46 -23.00 1.74
CA SER A 13 -9.35 -23.93 2.02
C SER A 13 -8.03 -23.50 1.37
N GLU A 14 -8.09 -22.88 0.18
CA GLU A 14 -6.93 -22.33 -0.52
C GLU A 14 -6.36 -21.13 0.25
N LEU A 15 -7.23 -20.17 0.62
CA LEU A 15 -6.83 -19.00 1.43
C LEU A 15 -6.30 -19.41 2.81
N GLU A 16 -6.84 -20.46 3.43
CA GLU A 16 -6.33 -21.00 4.70
C GLU A 16 -4.90 -21.51 4.52
N SER A 17 -4.67 -22.32 3.49
CA SER A 17 -3.36 -22.90 3.21
C SER A 17 -2.31 -21.82 2.90
N GLU A 18 -2.68 -20.83 2.08
CA GLU A 18 -1.80 -19.72 1.73
C GLU A 18 -1.47 -18.85 2.95
N LEU A 19 -2.47 -18.45 3.74
CA LEU A 19 -2.26 -17.65 4.94
C LEU A 19 -1.35 -18.37 5.94
N PHE A 20 -1.59 -19.66 6.17
CA PHE A 20 -0.75 -20.50 7.02
C PHE A 20 0.70 -20.56 6.54
N ALA A 21 0.89 -20.76 5.23
CA ALA A 21 2.23 -20.82 4.63
C ALA A 21 2.98 -19.49 4.76
N ILE A 22 2.30 -18.37 4.54
CA ILE A 22 2.91 -17.04 4.64
C ILE A 22 3.32 -16.72 6.08
N VAL A 23 2.44 -16.97 7.06
CA VAL A 23 2.73 -16.76 8.49
C VAL A 23 3.95 -17.60 8.91
N ASN A 24 3.97 -18.89 8.57
CA ASN A 24 5.11 -19.75 8.88
C ASN A 24 6.40 -19.35 8.16
N THR A 25 6.29 -18.82 6.95
CA THR A 25 7.44 -18.28 6.21
C THR A 25 8.05 -17.09 6.96
N ILE A 26 7.23 -16.15 7.43
CA ILE A 26 7.69 -14.99 8.21
C ILE A 26 8.39 -15.45 9.49
N MET A 27 7.78 -16.38 10.22
CA MET A 27 8.33 -16.93 11.47
C MET A 27 9.67 -17.63 11.23
N THR A 28 9.75 -18.45 10.17
CA THR A 28 10.96 -19.19 9.79
C THR A 28 12.08 -18.25 9.34
N LEU A 29 11.76 -17.24 8.53
CA LEU A 29 12.72 -16.23 8.09
C LEU A 29 13.30 -15.47 9.29
N ASN A 30 12.44 -15.05 10.22
CA ASN A 30 12.86 -14.36 11.42
C ASN A 30 13.77 -15.23 12.29
N LYS A 31 13.41 -16.50 12.52
CA LYS A 31 14.26 -17.44 13.27
C LYS A 31 15.64 -17.61 12.62
N LYS A 32 15.69 -17.79 11.29
CA LYS A 32 16.95 -17.93 10.53
C LYS A 32 17.81 -16.67 10.56
N TYR A 33 17.17 -15.49 10.55
CA TYR A 33 17.87 -14.22 10.67
C TYR A 33 18.45 -14.03 12.08
N GLN A 34 17.65 -14.25 13.12
CA GLN A 34 18.10 -14.15 14.52
C GLN A 34 19.24 -15.14 14.84
N SER A 35 19.25 -16.30 14.19
CA SER A 35 20.32 -17.28 14.33
C SER A 35 21.55 -17.01 13.46
N GLY A 36 21.63 -15.87 12.76
CA GLY A 36 22.77 -15.51 11.88
C GLY A 36 22.88 -16.31 10.58
N ASN A 37 21.88 -17.13 10.24
CA ASN A 37 21.90 -18.03 9.07
C ASN A 37 21.39 -17.35 7.79
N LEU A 38 21.06 -16.07 7.84
CA LEU A 38 20.39 -15.37 6.74
C LEU A 38 20.87 -13.92 6.69
N LYS A 39 21.28 -13.47 5.49
CA LYS A 39 21.79 -12.12 5.27
C LYS A 39 20.67 -11.08 5.37
N GLU A 40 20.96 -9.93 5.99
CA GLU A 40 19.98 -8.86 6.21
C GLU A 40 19.24 -8.41 4.94
N ASN A 41 19.95 -8.13 3.85
CA ASN A 41 19.31 -7.72 2.59
C ASN A 41 18.33 -8.77 2.04
N PHE A 42 18.65 -10.06 2.22
CA PHE A 42 17.75 -11.13 1.81
C PHE A 42 16.55 -11.20 2.76
N PHE A 43 16.78 -11.10 4.07
CA PHE A 43 15.72 -11.07 5.09
C PHE A 43 14.68 -9.99 4.80
N GLN A 44 15.14 -8.76 4.63
CA GLN A 44 14.27 -7.61 4.39
C GLN A 44 13.44 -7.77 3.11
N ARG A 45 14.06 -8.23 2.02
CA ARG A 45 13.36 -8.49 0.75
C ARG A 45 12.32 -9.60 0.89
N SER A 46 12.67 -10.70 1.57
CA SER A 46 11.76 -11.82 1.77
C SER A 46 10.57 -11.45 2.65
N ILE A 47 10.78 -10.67 3.71
CA ILE A 47 9.68 -10.19 4.56
C ILE A 47 8.79 -9.20 3.80
N LYS A 48 9.37 -8.31 2.98
CA LYS A 48 8.59 -7.42 2.10
C LYS A 48 7.72 -8.21 1.12
N SER A 49 8.22 -9.30 0.55
CA SER A 49 7.44 -10.19 -0.30
C SER A 49 6.28 -10.83 0.46
N ALA A 50 6.56 -11.41 1.64
CA ALA A 50 5.55 -12.05 2.48
C ALA A 50 4.46 -11.07 2.93
N MET A 51 4.84 -9.81 3.22
CA MET A 51 3.88 -8.74 3.51
C MET A 51 2.94 -8.47 2.32
N ASN A 52 3.47 -8.41 1.09
CA ASN A 52 2.63 -8.24 -0.10
C ASN A 52 1.67 -9.41 -0.29
N ASP A 53 2.10 -10.64 0.02
CA ASP A 53 1.24 -11.81 -0.08
C ASP A 53 0.14 -11.81 1.00
N LEU A 54 0.43 -11.39 2.24
CA LEU A 54 -0.60 -11.16 3.27
C LEU A 54 -1.65 -10.12 2.84
N LEU A 55 -1.24 -9.07 2.12
CA LEU A 55 -2.18 -8.08 1.60
C LEU A 55 -3.12 -8.68 0.57
N LYS A 56 -2.61 -9.48 -0.38
CA LYS A 56 -3.43 -10.18 -1.36
C LYS A 56 -4.46 -11.10 -0.70
N ILE A 57 -4.05 -11.81 0.37
CA ILE A 57 -4.98 -12.64 1.16
C ILE A 57 -6.06 -11.79 1.79
N ASN A 58 -5.69 -10.66 2.42
CA ASN A 58 -6.66 -9.79 3.06
C ASN A 58 -7.67 -9.20 2.06
N LEU A 59 -7.22 -8.81 0.86
CA LEU A 59 -8.10 -8.36 -0.22
C LEU A 59 -9.03 -9.49 -0.69
N SER A 60 -8.49 -10.69 -0.88
CA SER A 60 -9.27 -11.88 -1.25
C SER A 60 -10.33 -12.25 -0.20
N LEU A 61 -10.01 -12.13 1.09
CA LEU A 61 -10.97 -12.34 2.18
C LEU A 61 -12.11 -11.31 2.13
N ASN A 62 -11.77 -10.03 1.95
CA ASN A 62 -12.75 -8.94 1.83
C ASN A 62 -13.69 -9.16 0.64
N LYS A 63 -13.15 -9.54 -0.53
CA LYS A 63 -13.93 -9.85 -1.73
C LYS A 63 -14.93 -10.98 -1.52
N ASN A 64 -14.61 -11.94 -0.66
CA ASN A 64 -15.48 -13.06 -0.30
C ASN A 64 -16.32 -12.79 0.97
N SER A 65 -16.31 -11.57 1.50
CA SER A 65 -17.00 -11.20 2.76
C SER A 65 -16.60 -12.07 3.95
N ILE A 66 -15.36 -12.55 3.97
CA ILE A 66 -14.79 -13.35 5.05
C ILE A 66 -14.07 -12.41 6.02
N GLU A 67 -14.49 -12.43 7.29
CA GLU A 67 -13.85 -11.64 8.33
C GLU A 67 -12.53 -12.30 8.77
N LEU A 68 -11.41 -11.59 8.64
CA LEU A 68 -10.07 -12.08 8.98
C LEU A 68 -10.00 -12.61 10.42
N SER A 69 -10.63 -11.95 11.39
CA SER A 69 -10.64 -12.37 12.80
C SER A 69 -11.26 -13.78 12.98
N LYS A 70 -12.40 -14.03 12.35
CA LYS A 70 -13.09 -15.33 12.35
C LYS A 70 -12.29 -16.38 11.59
N PHE A 71 -11.65 -15.97 10.50
CA PHE A 71 -10.82 -16.83 9.67
C PHE A 71 -9.58 -17.34 10.43
N LEU A 72 -8.87 -16.43 11.10
CA LEU A 72 -7.72 -16.75 11.96
C LEU A 72 -8.11 -17.64 13.14
N ALA A 73 -9.25 -17.36 13.78
CA ALA A 73 -9.76 -18.15 14.89
C ALA A 73 -10.11 -19.59 14.46
N LYS A 74 -10.74 -19.76 13.29
CA LYS A 74 -11.05 -21.08 12.71
C LYS A 74 -9.78 -21.92 12.48
N MET A 75 -8.71 -21.27 12.02
CA MET A 75 -7.42 -21.91 11.74
C MET A 75 -6.53 -22.13 12.97
N ASN A 76 -6.89 -21.56 14.12
CA ASN A 76 -6.08 -21.57 15.35
C ASN A 76 -4.66 -20.97 15.16
N ILE A 77 -4.52 -19.92 14.34
CA ILE A 77 -3.22 -19.25 14.09
C ILE A 77 -3.20 -17.76 14.48
N THR A 78 -4.21 -17.30 15.21
CA THR A 78 -4.34 -15.88 15.60
C THR A 78 -3.07 -15.32 16.24
N GLU A 79 -2.46 -16.06 17.18
CA GLU A 79 -1.25 -15.62 17.86
C GLU A 79 -0.04 -15.55 16.92
N ASP A 80 0.16 -16.57 16.08
CA ASP A 80 1.26 -16.63 15.12
C ASP A 80 1.13 -15.56 14.04
N TYR A 81 -0.11 -15.26 13.62
CA TYR A 81 -0.39 -14.15 12.73
C TYR A 81 0.05 -12.82 13.35
N TYR A 82 -0.35 -12.53 14.60
CA TYR A 82 0.07 -11.28 15.26
C TYR A 82 1.59 -11.19 15.44
N LYS A 83 2.26 -12.30 15.80
CA LYS A 83 3.73 -12.35 15.84
C LYS A 83 4.35 -12.05 14.47
N ALA A 84 3.79 -12.58 13.39
CA ALA A 84 4.25 -12.29 12.04
C ALA A 84 4.09 -10.80 11.68
N ILE A 85 2.98 -10.17 12.11
CA ILE A 85 2.77 -8.72 11.94
C ILE A 85 3.80 -7.91 12.73
N ASP A 86 4.11 -8.30 13.97
CA ASP A 86 5.13 -7.62 14.78
C ASP A 86 6.53 -7.69 14.14
N ILE A 87 6.88 -8.81 13.51
CA ILE A 87 8.13 -8.96 12.77
C ILE A 87 8.17 -8.01 11.58
N ILE A 88 7.09 -7.95 10.79
CA ILE A 88 6.97 -7.02 9.65
C ILE A 88 7.13 -5.57 10.13
N ASN A 89 6.44 -5.21 11.21
CA ASN A 89 6.48 -3.85 11.77
C ASN A 89 7.88 -3.44 12.20
N LYS A 90 8.62 -4.33 12.88
CA LYS A 90 10.02 -4.07 13.29
C LYS A 90 10.93 -3.78 12.11
N ILE A 91 10.81 -4.53 11.03
CA ILE A 91 11.64 -4.34 9.83
C ILE A 91 11.24 -3.06 9.08
N SER A 92 9.95 -2.77 9.06
CA SER A 92 9.43 -1.52 8.50
C SER A 92 10.05 -0.32 9.22
N SER A 93 10.10 -0.35 10.56
CA SER A 93 10.74 0.72 11.36
C SER A 93 12.25 0.83 11.20
N LEU A 94 12.95 -0.26 10.87
CA LEU A 94 14.41 -0.27 10.68
C LEU A 94 14.87 0.29 9.32
N ASN A 95 13.99 0.28 8.31
CA ASN A 95 14.29 0.79 6.97
C ASN A 95 14.01 2.30 6.80
N PHE A 96 13.51 2.98 7.85
CA PHE A 96 13.40 4.43 7.88
C PHE A 96 14.58 5.02 8.65
N SER A 97 15.40 5.81 7.95
CA SER A 97 16.58 6.50 8.50
C SER A 97 16.26 7.22 9.84
N PRO A 98 17.13 7.14 10.86
CA PRO A 98 16.79 7.56 12.23
C PRO A 98 16.66 9.08 12.45
N ASN A 99 16.85 9.91 11.42
CA ASN A 99 17.01 11.34 11.64
C ASN A 99 15.76 12.22 11.54
N GLN A 100 14.54 11.70 11.35
CA GLN A 100 13.35 12.58 11.29
C GLN A 100 12.03 12.10 11.91
N PHE A 101 11.97 10.96 12.63
CA PHE A 101 10.68 10.51 13.18
C PHE A 101 10.80 9.97 14.59
N SER A 102 10.70 10.87 15.57
CA SER A 102 10.13 10.48 16.85
C SER A 102 8.63 10.24 16.64
N LYS A 103 8.16 9.01 16.90
CA LYS A 103 6.77 8.55 16.75
C LYS A 103 6.18 8.64 15.33
N SER A 104 6.62 7.78 14.41
CA SER A 104 5.72 7.33 13.35
C SER A 104 5.50 5.83 13.51
N THR A 105 4.24 5.47 13.73
CA THR A 105 3.75 4.11 13.84
C THR A 105 4.19 3.31 12.62
N SER A 106 4.77 2.14 12.90
CA SER A 106 4.88 1.05 11.95
C SER A 106 3.53 0.83 11.27
N SER A 107 3.47 0.93 9.95
CA SER A 107 2.27 0.66 9.17
C SER A 107 1.90 -0.81 9.27
N SER A 108 1.15 -1.13 10.33
CA SER A 108 0.50 -2.42 10.52
C SER A 108 -0.53 -2.63 9.41
N ILE A 109 -0.92 -3.88 9.16
CA ILE A 109 -2.03 -4.21 8.23
C ILE A 109 -3.32 -3.46 8.59
N LEU A 110 -3.49 -3.04 9.85
CA LEU A 110 -4.60 -2.21 10.33
C LEU A 110 -4.52 -0.75 9.87
N GLU A 111 -3.35 -0.24 9.47
CA GLU A 111 -3.23 1.11 8.89
C GLU A 111 -3.59 1.15 7.41
N ILE A 112 -3.69 0.01 6.71
CA ILE A 112 -3.94 -0.03 5.26
C ILE A 112 -5.30 0.59 4.90
N PRO A 113 -6.43 0.26 5.55
CA PRO A 113 -7.70 0.91 5.25
C PRO A 113 -7.67 2.42 5.47
N ARG A 114 -6.97 2.86 6.53
CA ARG A 114 -6.80 4.28 6.83
C ARG A 114 -5.93 4.97 5.77
N LEU A 115 -4.78 4.40 5.43
CA LEU A 115 -3.89 4.90 4.38
C LEU A 115 -4.60 4.92 3.03
N THR A 116 -5.41 3.91 2.71
CA THR A 116 -6.26 3.89 1.52
C THR A 116 -7.21 5.09 1.51
N SER A 117 -7.93 5.32 2.62
CA SER A 117 -8.84 6.47 2.72
C SER A 117 -8.10 7.81 2.59
N GLU A 118 -6.93 7.95 3.24
CA GLU A 118 -6.09 9.15 3.16
C GLU A 118 -5.61 9.39 1.72
N ILE A 119 -5.10 8.37 1.04
CA ILE A 119 -4.63 8.45 -0.36
C ILE A 119 -5.78 8.79 -1.31
N THR A 120 -6.92 8.10 -1.18
CA THR A 120 -8.10 8.35 -2.02
C THR A 120 -8.59 9.79 -1.84
N SER A 121 -8.69 10.28 -0.60
CA SER A 121 -9.04 11.67 -0.34
C SER A 121 -8.02 12.62 -0.95
N SER A 122 -6.71 12.38 -0.78
CA SER A 122 -5.66 13.24 -1.35
C SER A 122 -5.71 13.29 -2.88
N PHE A 123 -5.96 12.17 -3.56
CA PHE A 123 -6.13 12.15 -5.02
C PHE A 123 -7.32 13.00 -5.45
N ILE A 124 -8.49 12.76 -4.85
CA ILE A 124 -9.72 13.49 -5.20
C ILE A 124 -9.52 14.99 -4.95
N THR A 125 -9.04 15.36 -3.76
CA THR A 125 -8.80 16.76 -3.40
C THR A 125 -7.81 17.43 -4.35
N LEU A 126 -6.71 16.77 -4.74
CA LEU A 126 -5.76 17.35 -5.68
C LEU A 126 -6.33 17.47 -7.09
N MET A 127 -7.03 16.46 -7.59
CA MET A 127 -7.66 16.51 -8.92
C MET A 127 -8.75 17.59 -8.99
N ASP A 128 -9.60 17.67 -7.96
CA ASP A 128 -10.62 18.71 -7.85
C ASP A 128 -9.96 20.07 -7.75
N ALA A 129 -8.92 20.20 -6.92
CA ALA A 129 -8.13 21.42 -6.83
C ALA A 129 -7.66 21.82 -8.21
N LEU A 130 -6.98 20.98 -9.00
CA LEU A 130 -6.50 21.34 -10.34
C LEU A 130 -7.59 21.78 -11.32
N LYS A 131 -8.81 21.27 -11.18
CA LYS A 131 -9.95 21.59 -12.05
C LYS A 131 -10.63 22.91 -11.69
N LEU A 132 -10.34 23.50 -10.53
CA LEU A 132 -10.85 24.83 -10.19
C LEU A 132 -10.26 25.88 -11.15
N GLU A 133 -11.05 26.91 -11.48
CA GLU A 133 -10.67 27.89 -12.49
C GLU A 133 -9.77 29.01 -11.94
N SER A 134 -9.64 29.14 -10.61
CA SER A 134 -8.92 30.23 -9.94
C SER A 134 -7.92 29.71 -8.90
N PHE A 135 -6.62 29.93 -9.13
CA PHE A 135 -5.57 29.80 -8.11
C PHE A 135 -4.79 31.09 -8.04
N ASP A 136 -4.85 31.74 -6.89
CA ASP A 136 -3.97 32.86 -6.59
C ASP A 136 -2.67 32.39 -5.90
N ASN A 137 -2.66 31.17 -5.34
CA ASN A 137 -1.52 30.63 -4.61
C ASN A 137 -1.20 29.18 -5.00
N ASN A 138 -0.02 28.96 -5.59
CA ASN A 138 0.48 27.65 -6.00
C ASN A 138 0.86 26.76 -4.79
N GLU A 139 1.14 27.36 -3.64
CA GLU A 139 1.60 26.67 -2.43
C GLU A 139 0.61 25.57 -2.00
N ILE A 140 -0.70 25.85 -2.10
CA ILE A 140 -1.75 24.90 -1.72
C ILE A 140 -1.67 23.63 -2.58
N ILE A 141 -1.54 23.79 -3.90
CA ILE A 141 -1.45 22.65 -4.82
C ILE A 141 -0.16 21.86 -4.57
N PHE A 142 0.95 22.56 -4.32
CA PHE A 142 2.23 21.94 -3.99
C PHE A 142 2.18 21.13 -2.69
N ASP A 143 1.50 21.65 -1.67
CA ASP A 143 1.29 20.92 -0.42
C ASP A 143 0.40 19.70 -0.63
N LEU A 144 -0.66 19.80 -1.42
CA LEU A 144 -1.54 18.68 -1.76
C LEU A 144 -0.81 17.55 -2.47
N ILE A 145 0.01 17.83 -3.49
CA ILE A 145 0.78 16.78 -4.19
C ILE A 145 1.88 16.20 -3.29
N LYS A 146 2.49 17.01 -2.41
CA LYS A 146 3.49 16.55 -1.45
C LYS A 146 2.89 15.59 -0.44
N ASP A 147 1.72 15.91 0.11
CA ASP A 147 0.99 15.06 1.05
C ASP A 147 0.51 13.77 0.37
N LEU A 148 -0.03 13.88 -0.84
CA LEU A 148 -0.38 12.71 -1.65
C LEU A 148 0.84 11.80 -1.82
N LYS A 149 1.97 12.34 -2.28
CA LYS A 149 3.20 11.57 -2.49
C LYS A 149 3.68 10.90 -1.21
N LYS A 150 3.67 11.62 -0.08
CA LYS A 150 4.06 11.08 1.23
C LYS A 150 3.20 9.87 1.63
N ASN A 151 1.87 9.98 1.51
CA ASN A 151 0.96 8.90 1.85
C ASN A 151 1.08 7.73 0.87
N PHE A 152 1.22 8.02 -0.41
CA PHE A 152 1.39 7.02 -1.45
C PHE A 152 2.71 6.24 -1.33
N ASP A 153 3.80 6.90 -0.93
CA ASP A 153 5.10 6.26 -0.69
C ASP A 153 5.07 5.32 0.53
N ARG A 154 4.21 5.60 1.52
CA ARG A 154 3.97 4.71 2.68
C ARG A 154 3.16 3.48 2.33
N PHE A 155 2.39 3.49 1.25
CA PHE A 155 1.55 2.37 0.87
C PHE A 155 2.38 1.22 0.24
N PRO A 156 2.22 -0.03 0.71
CA PRO A 156 2.94 -1.20 0.18
C PRO A 156 2.39 -1.69 -1.18
N GLY A 157 3.25 -2.20 -2.06
CA GLY A 157 2.82 -2.87 -3.31
C GLY A 157 2.51 -1.95 -4.51
N LEU A 158 2.89 -0.67 -4.44
CA LEU A 158 2.65 0.32 -5.50
C LEU A 158 3.89 0.69 -6.33
N GLU A 159 4.89 -0.17 -6.43
CA GLU A 159 6.22 0.14 -6.95
C GLU A 159 6.19 0.81 -8.33
N LEU A 160 5.38 0.31 -9.27
CA LEU A 160 5.20 0.92 -10.60
C LEU A 160 4.41 2.24 -10.53
N SER A 161 3.33 2.28 -9.75
CA SER A 161 2.50 3.47 -9.58
C SER A 161 3.26 4.60 -8.88
N LYS A 162 4.20 4.28 -7.98
CA LYS A 162 5.11 5.23 -7.32
C LYS A 162 6.04 5.90 -8.33
N ILE A 163 6.50 5.16 -9.34
CA ILE A 163 7.31 5.73 -10.42
C ILE A 163 6.46 6.73 -11.23
N LYS A 164 5.22 6.37 -11.59
CA LYS A 164 4.30 7.27 -12.31
C LYS A 164 4.03 8.54 -11.51
N LEU A 165 3.62 8.41 -10.25
CA LEU A 165 3.35 9.55 -9.36
C LEU A 165 4.60 10.42 -9.17
N SER A 166 5.79 9.82 -9.10
CA SER A 166 7.04 10.58 -8.97
C SER A 166 7.36 11.40 -10.22
N LYS A 167 6.99 10.94 -11.42
CA LYS A 167 7.13 11.72 -12.66
C LYS A 167 6.21 12.95 -12.63
N ILE A 168 4.94 12.73 -12.28
CA ILE A 168 3.96 13.82 -12.12
C ILE A 168 4.47 14.82 -11.09
N TYR A 169 4.93 14.37 -9.92
CA TYR A 169 5.51 15.25 -8.89
C TYR A 169 6.69 16.10 -9.41
N GLN A 170 7.54 15.55 -10.28
CA GLN A 170 8.62 16.31 -10.89
C GLN A 170 8.12 17.33 -11.92
N GLU A 171 7.03 17.04 -12.63
CA GLU A 171 6.39 18.01 -13.53
C GLU A 171 5.76 19.16 -12.74
N PHE A 172 5.15 18.88 -11.58
CA PHE A 172 4.69 19.92 -10.66
C PHE A 172 5.83 20.87 -10.27
N LEU A 173 6.97 20.31 -9.84
CA LEU A 173 8.12 21.12 -9.40
C LEU A 173 8.73 21.96 -10.53
N LYS A 174 8.73 21.46 -11.76
CA LYS A 174 9.33 22.15 -12.91
C LYS A 174 8.42 23.23 -13.50
N ASN A 175 7.11 23.00 -13.49
CA ASN A 175 6.14 23.79 -14.25
C ASN A 175 5.17 24.55 -13.33
N GLY A 176 5.63 24.98 -12.15
CA GLY A 176 4.79 25.64 -11.14
C GLY A 176 4.05 26.88 -11.65
N GLU A 177 4.67 27.66 -12.54
CA GLU A 177 4.01 28.83 -13.16
C GLU A 177 2.91 28.42 -14.16
N GLU A 178 3.12 27.34 -14.92
CA GLU A 178 2.14 26.84 -15.91
C GLU A 178 0.88 26.29 -15.23
N ILE A 179 1.03 25.70 -14.04
CA ILE A 179 -0.11 25.24 -13.22
C ILE A 179 -1.07 26.40 -12.94
N VAL A 180 -0.57 27.58 -12.57
CA VAL A 180 -1.41 28.74 -12.25
C VAL A 180 -2.10 29.29 -13.51
N SER A 181 -1.34 29.38 -14.59
CA SER A 181 -1.69 30.20 -15.75
C SER A 181 -2.38 29.42 -16.89
N HIS A 182 -2.26 28.09 -16.92
CA HIS A 182 -2.73 27.28 -18.06
C HIS A 182 -3.70 26.18 -17.64
N LYS A 183 -5.00 26.42 -17.86
CA LYS A 183 -6.07 25.43 -17.61
C LYS A 183 -5.82 24.09 -18.29
N LYS A 184 -5.43 24.08 -19.57
CA LYS A 184 -5.15 22.84 -20.32
C LYS A 184 -4.04 22.00 -19.68
N PHE A 185 -3.02 22.65 -19.12
CA PHE A 185 -1.93 21.96 -18.44
C PHE A 185 -2.42 21.33 -17.14
N ARG A 186 -3.23 22.05 -16.36
CA ARG A 186 -3.89 21.50 -15.16
C ARG A 186 -4.80 20.32 -15.48
N ASP A 187 -5.59 20.42 -16.55
CA ASP A 187 -6.48 19.33 -16.99
C ASP A 187 -5.66 18.09 -17.34
N SER A 188 -4.55 18.24 -18.07
CA SER A 188 -3.63 17.14 -18.38
C SER A 188 -3.04 16.49 -17.13
N LEU A 189 -2.59 17.29 -16.15
CA LEU A 189 -2.07 16.78 -14.88
C LEU A 189 -3.15 16.04 -14.07
N ALA A 190 -4.40 16.54 -14.11
CA ALA A 190 -5.51 15.87 -13.45
C ALA A 190 -5.84 14.52 -14.11
N ASP A 191 -5.76 14.43 -15.43
CA ASP A 191 -5.93 13.17 -16.17
C ASP A 191 -4.80 12.17 -15.86
N ASP A 192 -3.54 12.64 -15.80
CA ASP A 192 -2.41 11.80 -15.42
C ASP A 192 -2.53 11.28 -13.97
N LEU A 193 -2.99 12.13 -13.04
CA LEU A 193 -3.28 11.73 -11.66
C LEU A 193 -4.42 10.72 -11.60
N TYR A 194 -5.44 10.87 -12.45
CA TYR A 194 -6.56 9.94 -12.53
C TYR A 194 -6.11 8.55 -12.97
N GLU A 195 -5.21 8.44 -13.95
CA GLU A 195 -4.65 7.14 -14.35
C GLU A 195 -3.87 6.46 -13.23
N VAL A 196 -3.10 7.22 -12.44
CA VAL A 196 -2.42 6.67 -11.24
C VAL A 196 -3.43 6.25 -10.17
N PHE A 197 -4.49 7.02 -9.97
CA PHE A 197 -5.55 6.69 -9.02
C PHE A 197 -6.34 5.44 -9.44
N LYS A 198 -6.59 5.28 -10.74
CA LYS A 198 -7.23 4.10 -11.30
C LYS A 198 -6.38 2.85 -11.06
N ASP A 199 -5.08 2.91 -11.37
CA ASP A 199 -4.13 1.82 -11.06
C ASP A 199 -4.15 1.45 -9.57
N PHE A 200 -4.23 2.47 -8.70
CA PHE A 200 -4.30 2.28 -7.26
C PHE A 200 -5.60 1.56 -6.84
N ASN A 201 -6.76 2.00 -7.36
CA ASN A 201 -8.05 1.37 -7.09
C ASN A 201 -8.14 -0.06 -7.64
N GLU A 202 -7.61 -0.33 -8.83
CA GLU A 202 -7.56 -1.67 -9.39
C GLU A 202 -6.80 -2.62 -8.46
N LYS A 203 -5.68 -2.17 -7.89
CA LYS A 203 -4.91 -2.94 -6.91
C LYS A 203 -5.61 -3.17 -5.57
N LEU A 204 -6.57 -2.32 -5.20
CA LEU A 204 -7.38 -2.48 -4.00
C LEU A 204 -8.57 -3.42 -4.23
N ASN A 205 -9.06 -3.54 -5.46
CA ASN A 205 -10.21 -4.35 -5.83
C ASN A 205 -9.85 -5.76 -6.33
N LEU A 206 -8.56 -6.03 -6.52
CA LEU A 206 -8.00 -7.34 -6.90
C LEU A 206 -7.88 -8.26 -5.69
#